data_AF-A0A132ACV6-F1
#
_entry.id   AF-A0A132ACV6-F1
#
_cell.length_a   1.000
_cell.length_b   1.000
_cell.length_c   1.000
_cell.angle_alpha   90.00
_cell.angle_beta   90.00
_cell.angle_gamma   90.00
#
_symmetry.space_group_name_H-M   'P 1'
#
loop_
_entity.id
_entity.type
_entity.pdbx_description
1 polymer ?
#
loop_
_entity_poly.entity_id
_entity_poly.type
_entity_poly.pdbx_seq_one_letter_code
_entity_poly.pdbx_strand_id
1 'polypeptide(L)'
;MLRDLIKEFPMMNRTDIHENLIEALLEMNAYADVQTLLAKYDYLNLPNSATICYTSALLKSRCIGDKFSPDVIVKRGLSVSEINAVEAIHRAVEFNPYVPEYLLETRKLIFPPEHVVRRGDSEAIAYAFFHLPHWKRVEGALNLLDCTWKGTFRILPFPLNKGHPFSHQNYSSNTDRELLPDYHKVSVYPKKTIPFFIRFTTSFCTLTAVMTFIFYQYPMQIIFFVQTFVYYSTELFAMITDKLENYLPSHINYLLNHIIFWQ
;
A
#
# COMPACT_ATOMS: atom_id res chain seq x y z
N MET A 1 19.50 26.02 -10.35
CA MET A 1 18.96 24.87 -9.59
C MET A 1 18.06 25.29 -8.44
N LEU A 2 18.54 25.75 -7.27
CA LEU A 2 17.63 26.24 -6.19
C LEU A 2 16.76 27.45 -6.63
N ARG A 3 17.35 28.38 -7.38
CA ARG A 3 16.63 29.53 -7.97
C ARG A 3 15.53 29.14 -8.96
N ASP A 4 15.65 27.99 -9.62
CA ASP A 4 14.66 27.52 -10.59
C ASP A 4 13.48 26.86 -9.85
N LEU A 5 13.79 26.09 -8.79
CA LEU A 5 12.79 25.50 -7.88
C LEU A 5 11.96 26.59 -7.16
N ILE A 6 12.55 27.72 -6.80
CA ILE A 6 11.87 28.87 -6.16
C ILE A 6 11.01 29.65 -7.15
N LYS A 7 11.44 29.77 -8.42
CA LYS A 7 10.68 30.47 -9.48
C LYS A 7 9.39 29.75 -9.85
N GLU A 8 9.37 28.42 -9.79
CA GLU A 8 8.16 27.63 -10.10
C GLU A 8 7.10 27.70 -9.00
N PHE A 9 7.47 28.04 -7.75
CA PHE A 9 6.58 27.96 -6.59
C PHE A 9 6.72 29.16 -5.62
N PRO A 10 6.29 30.37 -6.03
CA PRO A 10 6.51 31.61 -5.27
C PRO A 10 5.67 31.76 -3.99
N MET A 11 4.77 30.81 -3.68
CA MET A 11 3.80 30.93 -2.58
C MET A 11 4.29 30.38 -1.22
N MET A 12 5.52 29.83 -1.15
CA MET A 12 6.06 29.17 0.06
C MET A 12 5.96 30.04 1.32
N ASN A 13 6.24 31.35 1.23
CA ASN A 13 6.30 32.20 2.44
C ASN A 13 4.97 32.45 3.17
N ARG A 14 3.80 32.26 2.54
CA ARG A 14 2.50 32.58 3.17
C ARG A 14 1.82 31.37 3.82
N THR A 15 2.00 30.18 3.25
CA THR A 15 1.49 28.93 3.84
C THR A 15 2.16 28.61 5.17
N ASP A 16 3.45 28.91 5.28
CA ASP A 16 4.25 28.58 6.46
C ASP A 16 3.78 29.28 7.75
N ILE A 17 3.33 30.54 7.68
CA ILE A 17 2.94 31.30 8.89
C ILE A 17 1.75 30.65 9.61
N HIS A 18 0.77 30.21 8.84
CA HIS A 18 -0.44 29.63 9.39
C HIS A 18 -0.22 28.18 9.84
N GLU A 19 0.65 27.44 9.17
CA GLU A 19 1.07 26.10 9.62
C GLU A 19 1.84 26.18 10.94
N ASN A 20 2.75 27.15 11.06
CA ASN A 20 3.44 27.45 12.32
C ASN A 20 2.45 27.86 13.43
N LEU A 21 1.39 28.61 13.09
CA LEU A 21 0.33 28.94 14.05
C LEU A 21 -0.47 27.70 14.47
N ILE A 22 -0.77 26.78 13.54
CA ILE A 22 -1.41 25.50 13.86
C ILE A 22 -0.57 24.73 14.88
N GLU A 23 0.74 24.61 14.63
CA GLU A 23 1.68 23.93 15.54
C GLU A 23 1.69 24.59 16.92
N ALA A 24 1.84 25.92 16.98
CA ALA A 24 1.82 26.66 18.25
C ALA A 24 0.51 26.44 19.04
N LEU A 25 -0.63 26.44 18.36
CA LEU A 25 -1.93 26.18 18.99
C LEU A 25 -2.08 24.71 19.44
N LEU A 26 -1.54 23.74 18.70
CA LEU A 26 -1.52 22.33 19.09
C LEU A 26 -0.62 22.09 20.31
N GLU A 27 0.50 22.81 20.42
CA GLU A 27 1.34 22.75 21.63
C GLU A 27 0.63 23.35 22.85
N MET A 28 -0.15 24.41 22.66
CA MET A 28 -1.01 24.98 23.70
C MET A 28 -2.25 24.13 24.02
N ASN A 29 -2.48 23.01 23.32
CA ASN A 29 -3.71 22.21 23.37
C ASN A 29 -4.99 23.01 23.06
N ALA A 30 -4.88 24.10 22.31
CA ALA A 30 -5.96 24.99 21.92
C ALA A 30 -6.74 24.44 20.71
N TYR A 31 -7.27 23.22 20.82
CA TYR A 31 -7.89 22.49 19.70
C TYR A 31 -9.08 23.20 19.07
N ALA A 32 -9.85 23.97 19.85
CA ALA A 32 -10.97 24.75 19.34
C ALA A 32 -10.49 25.84 18.39
N ASP A 33 -9.40 26.54 18.74
CA ASP A 33 -8.83 27.59 17.90
C ASP A 33 -8.25 27.01 16.60
N VAL A 34 -7.59 25.85 16.67
CA VAL A 34 -7.14 25.12 15.47
C VAL A 34 -8.31 24.78 14.56
N GLN A 35 -9.43 24.28 15.11
CA GLN A 35 -10.63 23.97 14.33
C GLN A 35 -11.20 25.22 13.64
N THR A 36 -11.21 26.37 14.32
CA THR A 36 -11.67 27.65 13.71
C THR A 36 -10.73 28.13 12.62
N LEU A 37 -9.42 27.94 12.78
CA LEU A 37 -8.41 28.31 11.78
C LEU A 37 -8.58 27.45 10.53
N LEU A 38 -8.75 26.14 10.68
CA LEU A 38 -9.02 25.22 9.56
C LEU A 38 -10.33 25.56 8.82
N ALA A 39 -11.39 25.94 9.54
CA ALA A 39 -12.64 26.36 8.90
C ALA A 39 -12.47 27.64 8.06
N LYS A 40 -11.65 28.60 8.53
CA LYS A 40 -11.30 29.80 7.75
C LYS A 40 -10.47 29.45 6.51
N TYR A 41 -9.61 28.46 6.63
CA TYR A 41 -8.82 27.91 5.53
C TYR A 41 -9.68 27.36 4.41
N ASP A 42 -10.66 26.52 4.76
CA ASP A 42 -11.62 25.96 3.83
C ASP A 42 -12.47 27.05 3.18
N TYR A 43 -12.93 28.04 3.95
CA TYR A 43 -13.72 29.18 3.43
C TYR A 43 -12.94 30.01 2.40
N LEU A 44 -11.64 30.22 2.64
CA LEU A 44 -10.77 31.01 1.75
C LEU A 44 -10.23 30.21 0.57
N ASN A 45 -10.53 28.90 0.46
CA ASN A 45 -9.99 27.99 -0.56
C ASN A 45 -8.46 28.08 -0.70
N LEU A 46 -7.77 28.20 0.44
CA LEU A 46 -6.30 28.22 0.48
C LEU A 46 -5.72 26.87 0.02
N PRO A 47 -4.48 26.85 -0.51
CA PRO A 47 -3.86 25.60 -0.94
C PRO A 47 -3.70 24.62 0.24
N ASN A 48 -4.11 23.38 0.02
CA ASN A 48 -3.95 22.30 1.00
C ASN A 48 -2.47 21.87 1.10
N SER A 49 -2.06 21.57 2.33
CA SER A 49 -0.80 20.96 2.73
C SER A 49 -1.05 19.75 3.63
N ALA A 50 -0.03 18.93 3.85
CA ALA A 50 -0.11 17.81 4.78
C ALA A 50 -0.52 18.30 6.19
N THR A 51 0.01 19.44 6.62
CA THR A 51 -0.34 20.07 7.91
C THR A 51 -1.83 20.30 8.04
N ILE A 52 -2.47 20.89 7.03
CA ILE A 52 -3.91 21.18 7.05
C ILE A 52 -4.73 19.89 7.04
N CYS A 53 -4.45 18.98 6.09
CA CYS A 53 -5.25 17.77 5.92
C CYS A 53 -5.13 16.81 7.10
N TYR A 54 -3.90 16.55 7.57
CA TYR A 54 -3.67 15.64 8.68
C TYR A 54 -4.05 16.25 10.03
N THR A 55 -3.95 17.56 10.23
CA THR A 55 -4.46 18.18 11.47
C THR A 55 -5.98 18.12 11.55
N SER A 56 -6.69 18.34 10.44
CA SER A 56 -8.15 18.13 10.37
C SER A 56 -8.52 16.68 10.71
N ALA A 57 -7.75 15.71 10.20
CA ALA A 57 -7.92 14.30 10.54
C ALA A 57 -7.64 14.01 12.03
N LEU A 58 -6.59 14.60 12.61
CA LEU A 58 -6.25 14.45 14.03
C LEU A 58 -7.38 14.98 14.93
N LEU A 59 -7.90 16.19 14.65
CA LEU A 59 -8.97 16.78 15.45
C LEU A 59 -10.25 15.95 15.43
N LYS A 60 -10.61 15.37 14.28
CA LYS A 60 -11.76 14.46 14.16
C LYS A 60 -11.50 13.12 14.83
N SER A 61 -10.28 12.60 14.74
CA SER A 61 -9.87 11.37 15.43
C SER A 61 -9.95 11.52 16.95
N ARG A 62 -9.59 12.70 17.47
CA ARG A 62 -9.70 13.03 18.91
C ARG A 62 -11.12 12.91 19.45
N CYS A 63 -12.14 13.17 18.63
CA CYS A 63 -13.54 13.06 19.06
C CYS A 63 -14.00 11.60 19.27
N ILE A 64 -13.24 10.61 18.78
CA ILE A 64 -13.62 9.19 18.81
C ILE A 64 -12.55 8.27 19.42
N GLY A 65 -11.33 8.77 19.66
CA GLY A 65 -10.12 8.01 20.00
C GLY A 65 -10.32 6.94 21.06
N ASP A 66 -10.87 7.31 22.21
CA ASP A 66 -11.06 6.43 23.38
C ASP A 66 -12.03 5.26 23.13
N LYS A 67 -12.87 5.35 22.09
CA LYS A 67 -13.94 4.40 21.79
C LYS A 67 -13.65 3.53 20.58
N PHE A 68 -12.61 3.86 19.81
CA PHE A 68 -12.34 3.20 18.56
C PHE A 68 -11.76 1.80 18.79
N SER A 69 -12.54 0.78 18.47
CA SER A 69 -12.08 -0.61 18.42
C SER A 69 -12.59 -1.29 17.15
N PRO A 70 -11.71 -1.92 16.36
CA PRO A 70 -12.10 -2.52 15.09
C PRO A 70 -13.13 -3.65 15.28
N ASP A 71 -13.01 -4.43 16.36
CA ASP A 71 -13.90 -5.56 16.64
C ASP A 71 -15.34 -5.15 16.95
N VAL A 72 -15.52 -3.98 17.58
CA VAL A 72 -16.85 -3.44 17.89
C VAL A 72 -17.50 -2.85 16.64
N ILE A 73 -16.69 -2.24 15.76
CA ILE A 73 -17.17 -1.66 14.50
C ILE A 73 -17.71 -2.72 13.55
N VAL A 74 -17.08 -3.89 13.47
CA VAL A 74 -17.57 -4.99 12.62
C VAL A 74 -18.99 -5.42 13.00
N LYS A 75 -19.33 -5.37 14.30
CA LYS A 75 -20.64 -5.80 14.81
C LYS A 75 -21.71 -4.70 14.79
N ARG A 76 -21.31 -3.44 15.03
CA ARG A 76 -22.23 -2.30 15.20
C ARG A 76 -22.35 -1.41 13.95
N GLY A 77 -21.39 -1.47 13.04
CA GLY A 77 -21.19 -0.46 12.00
C GLY A 77 -20.54 0.82 12.55
N LEU A 78 -20.17 1.74 11.65
CA LEU A 78 -19.58 3.02 12.02
C LEU A 78 -20.66 4.06 12.37
N SER A 79 -20.43 4.82 13.44
CA SER A 79 -21.21 6.01 13.77
C SER A 79 -20.89 7.17 12.82
N VAL A 80 -21.72 8.22 12.80
CA VAL A 80 -21.48 9.41 11.96
C VAL A 80 -20.15 10.09 12.31
N SER A 81 -19.78 10.17 13.59
CA SER A 81 -18.50 10.73 14.01
C SER A 81 -17.32 9.87 13.56
N GLU A 82 -17.48 8.55 13.59
CA GLU A 82 -16.47 7.58 13.13
C GLU A 82 -16.29 7.68 11.60
N ILE A 83 -17.38 7.74 10.84
CA ILE A 83 -17.36 7.96 9.39
C ILE A 83 -16.62 9.26 9.06
N ASN A 84 -16.93 10.36 9.75
CA ASN A 84 -16.31 11.66 9.51
C ASN A 84 -14.80 11.66 9.77
N ALA A 85 -14.33 10.92 10.79
CA ALA A 85 -12.92 10.78 11.10
C ALA A 85 -12.20 9.90 10.07
N VAL A 86 -12.79 8.75 9.70
CA VAL A 86 -12.26 7.86 8.65
C VAL A 86 -12.15 8.61 7.32
N GLU A 87 -13.17 9.36 6.93
CA GLU A 87 -13.16 10.13 5.69
C GLU A 87 -12.09 11.23 5.70
N ALA A 88 -11.88 11.89 6.85
CA ALA A 88 -10.82 12.89 6.98
C ALA A 88 -9.44 12.27 6.83
N ILE A 89 -9.21 11.08 7.39
CA ILE A 89 -7.96 10.35 7.20
C ILE A 89 -7.81 9.92 5.73
N HIS A 90 -8.86 9.41 5.09
CA HIS A 90 -8.80 9.05 3.66
C HIS A 90 -8.38 10.24 2.80
N ARG A 91 -8.99 11.42 3.00
CA ARG A 91 -8.60 12.64 2.26
C ARG A 91 -7.15 13.05 2.55
N ALA A 92 -6.69 12.92 3.79
CA ALA A 92 -5.30 13.21 4.16
C ALA A 92 -4.30 12.23 3.51
N VAL A 93 -4.64 10.94 3.45
CA VAL A 93 -3.84 9.90 2.79
C VAL A 93 -3.83 10.10 1.27
N GLU A 94 -4.98 10.45 0.68
CA GLU A 94 -5.07 10.81 -0.74
C GLU A 94 -4.18 12.01 -1.08
N PHE A 95 -4.13 13.00 -0.19
CA PHE A 95 -3.27 14.17 -0.33
C PHE A 95 -1.79 13.77 -0.28
N ASN A 96 -1.36 13.09 0.78
CA ASN A 96 0.01 12.61 0.94
C ASN A 96 0.03 11.24 1.65
N PRO A 97 0.29 10.13 0.94
CA PRO A 97 0.24 8.78 1.49
C PRO A 97 1.51 8.37 2.24
N TYR A 98 2.53 9.22 2.22
CA TYR A 98 3.84 8.93 2.80
C TYR A 98 3.85 9.23 4.31
N VAL A 99 3.03 10.19 4.75
CA VAL A 99 2.88 10.61 6.16
C VAL A 99 2.60 9.47 7.14
N PRO A 100 1.67 8.52 6.88
CA PRO A 100 1.34 7.48 7.84
C PRO A 100 2.52 6.58 8.20
N GLU A 101 3.44 6.28 7.27
CA GLU A 101 4.62 5.45 7.58
C GLU A 101 5.55 6.13 8.62
N TYR A 102 5.63 7.46 8.61
CA TYR A 102 6.41 8.22 9.60
C TYR A 102 5.66 8.41 10.92
N LEU A 103 4.36 8.71 10.87
CA LEU A 103 3.54 8.86 12.09
C LEU A 103 3.43 7.56 12.89
N LEU A 104 3.38 6.43 12.20
CA LEU A 104 3.31 5.10 12.82
C LEU A 104 4.69 4.54 13.17
N GLU A 105 5.76 5.32 12.95
CA GLU A 105 7.14 4.94 13.25
C GLU A 105 7.56 3.62 12.56
N THR A 106 6.90 3.25 11.45
CA THR A 106 7.32 2.10 10.63
C THR A 106 8.57 2.44 9.82
N ARG A 107 8.84 3.74 9.66
CA ARG A 107 10.08 4.30 9.14
C ARG A 107 10.80 5.17 10.16
N LYS A 108 12.11 5.24 9.99
CA LYS A 108 12.96 6.14 10.78
C LYS A 108 12.67 7.58 10.39
N LEU A 109 12.27 8.37 11.37
CA LEU A 109 12.16 9.81 11.25
C LEU A 109 13.56 10.43 11.18
N ILE A 110 13.77 11.35 10.24
CA ILE A 110 15.01 12.11 10.06
C ILE A 110 14.72 13.60 10.24
N PHE A 111 15.76 14.42 10.34
CA PHE A 111 15.58 15.87 10.35
C PHE A 111 14.93 16.34 9.04
N PRO A 112 13.91 17.21 9.12
CA PRO A 112 13.24 17.72 7.94
C PRO A 112 14.14 18.69 7.16
N PRO A 113 13.96 18.82 5.84
CA PRO A 113 14.66 19.84 5.06
C PRO A 113 14.16 21.24 5.45
N GLU A 114 15.06 22.13 5.88
CA GLU A 114 14.72 23.42 6.51
C GLU A 114 14.12 24.47 5.55
N HIS A 115 14.27 24.32 4.23
CA HIS A 115 14.00 25.42 3.28
C HIS A 115 13.12 25.05 2.08
N VAL A 116 12.90 23.76 1.81
CA VAL A 116 12.07 23.31 0.69
C VAL A 116 11.36 22.03 1.09
N VAL A 117 10.05 22.13 1.24
CA VAL A 117 9.17 21.01 1.50
C VAL A 117 8.29 20.81 0.28
N ARG A 118 8.28 19.60 -0.29
CA ARG A 118 7.44 19.24 -1.45
C ARG A 118 6.51 18.11 -1.10
N ARG A 119 5.35 18.04 -1.76
CA ARG A 119 4.47 16.87 -1.67
C ARG A 119 5.29 15.62 -1.92
N GLY A 120 5.20 14.64 -1.03
CA GLY A 120 6.18 13.56 -1.00
C GLY A 120 6.63 13.15 0.38
N ASP A 121 7.77 12.47 0.42
CA ASP A 121 8.49 12.15 1.65
C ASP A 121 9.00 13.41 2.35
N SER A 122 9.44 14.44 1.61
CA SER A 122 9.95 15.67 2.23
C SER A 122 8.89 16.38 3.08
N GLU A 123 7.67 16.54 2.56
CA GLU A 123 6.51 17.04 3.33
C GLU A 123 6.05 16.06 4.40
N ALA A 124 6.11 14.76 4.14
CA ALA A 124 5.70 13.77 5.12
C ALA A 124 6.61 13.75 6.35
N ILE A 125 7.93 13.85 6.15
CA ILE A 125 8.94 13.95 7.21
C ILE A 125 8.76 15.26 7.97
N ALA A 126 8.62 16.38 7.27
CA ALA A 126 8.39 17.68 7.91
C ALA A 126 7.15 17.65 8.80
N TYR A 127 6.02 17.19 8.28
CA TYR A 127 4.79 17.07 9.06
C TYR A 127 4.97 16.13 10.27
N ALA A 128 5.44 14.91 10.04
CA ALA A 128 5.56 13.91 11.09
C ALA A 128 6.55 14.33 12.17
N PHE A 129 7.63 15.04 11.82
CA PHE A 129 8.63 15.51 12.78
C PHE A 129 8.02 16.43 13.84
N PHE A 130 7.22 17.41 13.43
CA PHE A 130 6.58 18.35 14.36
C PHE A 130 5.28 17.80 14.98
N HIS A 131 4.54 16.93 14.27
CA HIS A 131 3.18 16.56 14.69
C HIS A 131 3.05 15.18 15.33
N LEU A 132 4.06 14.31 15.24
CA LEU A 132 4.03 12.99 15.89
C LEU A 132 3.70 13.05 17.40
N PRO A 133 4.25 13.99 18.20
CA PRO A 133 3.87 14.13 19.60
C PRO A 133 2.37 14.41 19.80
N HIS A 134 1.76 15.21 18.92
CA HIS A 134 0.33 15.52 18.99
C HIS A 134 -0.54 14.30 18.67
N TRP A 135 -0.14 13.49 17.69
CA TRP A 135 -0.83 12.24 17.38
C TRP A 135 -0.73 11.22 18.52
N LYS A 136 0.44 11.14 19.18
CA LYS A 136 0.63 10.27 20.35
C LYS A 136 -0.17 10.72 21.58
N ARG A 137 -0.43 12.02 21.72
CA ARG A 137 -1.23 12.59 22.82
C ARG A 137 -2.70 12.20 22.75
N VAL A 138 -3.21 11.91 21.55
CA VAL A 138 -4.59 11.49 21.35
C VAL A 138 -4.68 9.97 21.35
N GLU A 139 -5.28 9.41 22.39
CA GLU A 139 -5.47 7.96 22.53
C GLU A 139 -6.25 7.40 21.33
N GLY A 140 -5.81 6.27 20.78
CA GLY A 140 -6.48 5.61 19.65
C GLY A 140 -6.33 6.29 18.28
N ALA A 141 -5.82 7.53 18.18
CA ALA A 141 -5.67 8.22 16.89
C ALA A 141 -4.72 7.51 15.93
N LEU A 142 -3.55 7.07 16.42
CA LEU A 142 -2.60 6.30 15.62
C LEU A 142 -3.15 4.92 15.22
N ASN A 143 -3.94 4.27 16.08
CA ASN A 143 -4.58 2.99 15.75
C ASN A 143 -5.64 3.15 14.65
N LEU A 144 -6.46 4.20 14.75
CA LEU A 144 -7.42 4.57 13.71
C LEU A 144 -6.72 4.88 12.39
N LEU A 145 -5.64 5.69 12.43
CA LEU A 145 -4.79 5.95 11.28
C LEU A 145 -4.34 4.62 10.68
N ASP A 146 -3.73 3.73 11.48
CA ASP A 146 -3.19 2.44 11.03
C ASP A 146 -4.22 1.57 10.29
N CYS A 147 -5.41 1.45 10.87
CA CYS A 147 -6.49 0.66 10.29
C CYS A 147 -6.98 1.25 8.97
N THR A 148 -7.17 2.58 8.93
CA THR A 148 -7.75 3.29 7.78
C THR A 148 -6.78 3.37 6.60
N TRP A 149 -5.52 3.78 6.82
CA TRP A 149 -4.56 3.89 5.71
C TRP A 149 -4.29 2.53 5.05
N LYS A 150 -4.16 1.45 5.85
CA LYS A 150 -4.04 0.08 5.31
C LYS A 150 -5.28 -0.32 4.53
N GLY A 151 -6.46 0.06 5.01
CA GLY A 151 -7.73 -0.14 4.32
C GLY A 151 -7.77 0.55 2.96
N THR A 152 -7.36 1.82 2.88
CA THR A 152 -7.33 2.61 1.64
C THR A 152 -6.53 1.91 0.54
N PHE A 153 -5.33 1.40 0.86
CA PHE A 153 -4.49 0.71 -0.14
C PHE A 153 -4.99 -0.66 -0.58
N ARG A 154 -5.84 -1.33 0.21
CA ARG A 154 -6.44 -2.61 -0.19
C ARG A 154 -7.56 -2.45 -1.22
N ILE A 155 -8.23 -1.29 -1.22
CA ILE A 155 -9.40 -1.03 -2.06
C ILE A 155 -8.99 -0.40 -3.41
N LEU A 156 -7.75 0.08 -3.52
CA LEU A 156 -7.23 0.72 -4.72
C LEU A 156 -7.26 -0.25 -5.93
N PRO A 157 -7.89 0.14 -7.06
CA PRO A 157 -7.88 -0.66 -8.27
C PRO A 157 -6.47 -0.72 -8.87
N PHE A 158 -6.07 -1.90 -9.33
CA PHE A 158 -4.79 -2.12 -10.02
C PHE A 158 -5.01 -2.64 -11.44
N PRO A 159 -4.45 -1.99 -12.49
CA PRO A 159 -3.66 -0.76 -12.45
C PRO A 159 -4.50 0.48 -12.10
N LEU A 160 -3.86 1.50 -11.53
CA LEU A 160 -4.55 2.77 -11.24
C LEU A 160 -5.06 3.41 -12.53
N ASN A 161 -6.30 3.89 -12.50
CA ASN A 161 -6.86 4.68 -13.59
C ASN A 161 -6.17 6.05 -13.68
N LYS A 162 -5.94 6.53 -14.90
CA LYS A 162 -5.52 7.92 -15.15
C LYS A 162 -6.59 8.85 -14.56
N GLY A 163 -6.19 9.80 -13.71
CA GLY A 163 -7.09 10.69 -12.98
C GLY A 163 -7.34 10.30 -11.52
N HIS A 164 -6.91 9.12 -11.06
CA HIS A 164 -6.93 8.80 -9.63
C HIS A 164 -5.94 9.69 -8.86
N PRO A 165 -6.26 10.24 -7.66
CA PRO A 165 -5.36 11.09 -6.87
C PRO A 165 -3.93 10.55 -6.72
N PHE A 166 -3.79 9.25 -6.41
CA PHE A 166 -2.50 8.56 -6.28
C PHE A 166 -1.69 8.43 -7.59
N SER A 167 -2.28 8.66 -8.77
CA SER A 167 -1.56 8.55 -10.04
C SER A 167 -0.53 9.68 -10.24
N HIS A 168 -0.76 10.85 -9.65
CA HIS A 168 0.10 12.03 -9.78
C HIS A 168 1.30 12.05 -8.82
N GLN A 169 1.38 11.09 -7.88
CA GLN A 169 2.43 11.07 -6.86
C GLN A 169 3.79 10.59 -7.40
N ASN A 170 3.85 10.05 -8.62
CA ASN A 170 5.10 9.63 -9.24
C ASN A 170 6.08 10.81 -9.48
N TYR A 171 5.57 12.02 -9.72
CA TYR A 171 6.41 13.21 -9.96
C TYR A 171 7.15 13.68 -8.72
N SER A 172 6.57 13.45 -7.54
CA SER A 172 7.12 13.83 -6.24
C SER A 172 8.36 13.00 -5.87
N SER A 173 8.39 11.72 -6.26
CA SER A 173 9.51 10.82 -5.93
C SER A 173 10.86 11.28 -6.51
N ASN A 174 10.89 11.91 -7.68
CA ASN A 174 12.13 12.42 -8.27
C ASN A 174 12.64 13.65 -7.52
N THR A 175 11.74 14.52 -7.08
CA THR A 175 12.11 15.73 -6.34
C THR A 175 12.57 15.40 -4.93
N ASP A 176 11.98 14.40 -4.28
CA ASP A 176 12.41 13.97 -2.95
C ASP A 176 13.80 13.34 -2.97
N ARG A 177 14.21 12.68 -4.07
CA ARG A 177 15.57 12.16 -4.23
C ARG A 177 16.64 13.24 -4.28
N GLU A 178 16.27 14.46 -4.67
CA GLU A 178 17.19 15.61 -4.69
C GLU A 178 17.22 16.35 -3.35
N LEU A 179 16.11 16.33 -2.60
CA LEU A 179 15.96 17.05 -1.33
C LEU A 179 16.45 16.24 -0.13
N LEU A 180 16.25 14.93 -0.15
CA LEU A 180 16.53 14.06 1.00
C LEU A 180 17.92 13.44 0.91
N PRO A 181 18.55 13.12 2.06
CA PRO A 181 19.87 12.48 2.07
C PRO A 181 19.88 11.12 1.36
N ASP A 182 21.01 10.75 0.74
CA ASP A 182 21.14 9.50 -0.03
C ASP A 182 20.83 8.22 0.78
N TYR A 183 21.04 8.25 2.10
CA TYR A 183 20.73 7.11 2.97
C TYR A 183 19.23 6.96 3.22
N HIS A 184 18.42 7.96 2.91
CA HIS A 184 16.97 7.92 3.01
C HIS A 184 16.37 7.24 1.76
N LYS A 185 15.80 6.05 1.95
CA LYS A 185 15.13 5.33 0.87
C LYS A 185 13.75 5.93 0.62
N VAL A 186 13.62 6.72 -0.44
CA VAL A 186 12.34 7.32 -0.86
C VAL A 186 11.25 6.26 -0.98
N SER A 187 10.10 6.51 -0.36
CA SER A 187 8.92 5.70 -0.38
C SER A 187 8.22 5.82 -1.75
N VAL A 188 7.64 4.72 -2.20
CA VAL A 188 7.02 4.65 -3.54
C VAL A 188 5.60 4.17 -3.37
N TYR A 189 4.66 5.07 -3.68
CA TYR A 189 3.23 4.80 -3.60
C TYR A 189 2.49 5.15 -4.90
N PRO A 190 1.43 4.38 -5.22
CA PRO A 190 1.10 3.08 -4.62
C PRO A 190 2.09 1.99 -5.08
N LYS A 191 2.31 0.98 -4.23
CA LYS A 191 3.18 -0.15 -4.55
C LYS A 191 2.60 -0.91 -5.74
N LYS A 192 3.27 -0.83 -6.88
CA LYS A 192 2.90 -1.55 -8.12
C LYS A 192 3.30 -3.03 -7.98
N THR A 193 2.66 -3.76 -7.08
CA THR A 193 2.82 -5.22 -7.05
C THR A 193 1.86 -5.82 -8.05
N ILE A 194 2.37 -6.18 -9.22
CA ILE A 194 1.60 -6.97 -10.17
C ILE A 194 1.16 -8.26 -9.45
N PRO A 195 -0.14 -8.61 -9.44
CA PRO A 195 -0.62 -9.83 -8.83
C PRO A 195 0.23 -11.04 -9.20
N PHE A 196 0.46 -11.94 -8.24
CA PHE A 196 1.28 -13.14 -8.46
C PHE A 196 0.85 -13.90 -9.72
N PHE A 197 -0.47 -14.03 -9.93
CA PHE A 197 -1.02 -14.75 -11.08
C PHE A 197 -0.61 -14.18 -12.44
N ILE A 198 -0.50 -12.86 -12.56
CA ILE A 198 -0.04 -12.23 -13.80
C ILE A 198 1.45 -12.53 -14.02
N ARG A 199 2.28 -12.38 -12.98
CA ARG A 199 3.71 -12.72 -13.06
C ARG A 199 3.92 -14.19 -13.43
N PHE A 200 3.14 -15.06 -12.81
CA PHE A 200 3.15 -16.50 -13.09
C PHE A 200 2.72 -16.80 -14.53
N THR A 201 1.61 -16.23 -14.99
CA THR A 201 1.10 -16.41 -16.36
C THR A 201 2.09 -15.89 -17.39
N THR A 202 2.68 -14.70 -17.17
CA THR A 202 3.72 -14.15 -18.06
C THR A 202 4.94 -15.07 -18.10
N SER A 203 5.42 -15.54 -16.94
CA SER A 203 6.55 -16.48 -16.87
C SER A 203 6.27 -17.79 -17.60
N PHE A 204 5.07 -18.36 -17.41
CA PHE A 204 4.66 -19.58 -18.08
C PHE A 204 4.54 -19.38 -19.59
N CYS A 205 3.96 -18.25 -20.03
CA CYS A 205 3.85 -17.89 -21.44
C CYS A 205 5.23 -17.74 -22.10
N THR A 206 6.18 -17.06 -21.44
CA THR A 206 7.55 -16.94 -21.96
C THR A 206 8.26 -18.29 -22.04
N LEU A 207 8.05 -19.16 -21.05
CA LEU A 207 8.63 -20.50 -21.06
C LEU A 207 8.06 -21.35 -22.21
N THR A 208 6.73 -21.30 -22.42
CA THR A 208 6.07 -21.98 -23.55
C THR A 208 6.57 -21.44 -24.89
N ALA A 209 6.74 -20.12 -25.03
CA ALA A 209 7.27 -19.53 -26.27
C ALA A 209 8.71 -20.00 -26.57
N VAL A 210 9.57 -20.03 -25.55
CA VAL A 210 10.94 -20.56 -25.68
C VAL A 210 10.92 -22.05 -26.04
N MET A 211 10.10 -22.86 -25.37
CA MET A 211 9.95 -24.28 -25.70
C MET A 211 9.54 -24.46 -27.16
N THR A 212 8.49 -23.76 -27.61
CA THR A 212 8.02 -23.81 -29.01
C THR A 212 9.12 -23.42 -30.00
N PHE A 213 9.94 -22.43 -29.67
CA PHE A 213 11.09 -22.05 -30.51
C PHE A 213 12.14 -23.18 -30.60
N ILE A 214 12.43 -23.87 -29.50
CA ILE A 214 13.34 -25.02 -29.50
C ILE A 214 12.73 -26.19 -30.30
N PHE A 215 11.42 -26.46 -30.15
CA PHE A 215 10.68 -27.44 -30.97
C PHE A 215 10.80 -27.17 -32.46
N TYR A 216 10.72 -25.90 -32.85
CA TYR A 216 10.88 -25.50 -34.25
C TYR A 216 12.31 -25.71 -34.75
N GLN A 217 13.33 -25.36 -33.95
CA GLN A 217 14.73 -25.44 -34.36
C GLN A 217 15.28 -26.88 -34.38
N TYR A 218 14.81 -27.75 -33.49
CA TYR A 218 15.38 -29.08 -33.25
C TYR A 218 14.33 -30.21 -33.16
N PRO A 219 13.52 -30.44 -34.21
CA PRO A 219 12.39 -31.36 -34.13
C PRO A 219 12.80 -32.81 -33.85
N MET A 220 13.86 -33.31 -34.48
CA MET A 220 14.27 -34.72 -34.36
C MET A 220 14.78 -35.08 -32.96
N GLN A 221 15.55 -34.18 -32.34
CA GLN A 221 16.12 -34.38 -31.01
C GLN A 221 15.03 -34.35 -29.93
N ILE A 222 14.04 -33.48 -30.10
CA ILE A 222 12.95 -33.38 -29.15
C ILE A 222 11.98 -34.56 -29.28
N ILE A 223 11.70 -35.04 -30.49
CA ILE A 223 10.88 -36.25 -30.67
C ILE A 223 11.51 -37.44 -29.93
N PHE A 224 12.82 -37.64 -30.08
CA PHE A 224 13.55 -38.68 -29.35
C PHE A 224 13.47 -38.50 -27.83
N PHE A 225 13.67 -37.27 -27.34
CA PHE A 225 13.56 -36.96 -25.91
C PHE A 225 12.15 -37.22 -25.36
N VAL A 226 11.10 -36.81 -26.07
CA VAL A 226 9.70 -37.01 -25.67
C VAL A 226 9.35 -38.48 -25.65
N GLN A 227 9.74 -39.25 -26.66
CA GLN A 227 9.51 -40.71 -26.69
C GLN A 227 10.19 -41.41 -25.52
N THR A 228 11.44 -41.04 -25.25
CA THR A 228 12.22 -41.56 -24.13
C THR A 228 11.56 -41.21 -22.80
N PHE A 229 11.11 -39.97 -22.63
CA PHE A 229 10.42 -39.50 -21.43
C PHE A 229 9.09 -40.22 -21.22
N VAL A 230 8.27 -40.38 -22.26
CA VAL A 230 7.00 -41.12 -22.20
C VAL A 230 7.25 -42.56 -21.78
N TYR A 231 8.22 -43.24 -22.39
CA TYR A 231 8.58 -44.61 -22.05
C TYR A 231 8.99 -44.76 -20.56
N TYR A 232 9.88 -43.90 -20.07
CA TYR A 232 10.26 -43.93 -18.65
C TYR A 232 9.12 -43.56 -17.71
N SER A 233 8.24 -42.64 -18.11
CA SER A 233 7.08 -42.29 -17.30
C SER A 233 6.08 -43.45 -17.20
N THR A 234 5.85 -44.18 -18.30
CA THR A 234 4.98 -45.36 -18.31
C THR A 234 5.54 -46.51 -17.48
N GLU A 235 6.86 -46.75 -17.55
CA GLU A 235 7.55 -47.73 -16.69
C GLU A 235 7.46 -47.35 -15.21
N LEU A 236 7.60 -46.07 -14.88
CA LEU A 236 7.48 -45.58 -13.51
C LEU A 236 6.05 -45.73 -12.98
N PHE A 237 5.05 -45.43 -13.81
CA PHE A 237 3.64 -45.67 -13.48
C PHE A 237 3.35 -47.17 -13.30
N ALA A 238 3.83 -48.03 -14.19
CA ALA A 238 3.68 -49.48 -14.08
C ALA A 238 4.30 -50.02 -12.78
N MET A 239 5.51 -49.56 -12.42
CA MET A 239 6.15 -49.94 -11.17
C MET A 239 5.35 -49.50 -9.94
N ILE A 240 4.73 -48.32 -9.98
CA ILE A 240 3.87 -47.82 -8.90
C ILE A 240 2.59 -48.65 -8.80
N THR A 241 1.94 -48.97 -9.93
CA THR A 241 0.72 -49.79 -9.95
C THR A 241 1.01 -51.20 -9.43
N ASP A 242 2.11 -51.82 -9.86
CA ASP A 242 2.52 -53.16 -9.42
C ASP A 242 2.82 -53.17 -7.91
N LYS A 243 3.47 -52.13 -7.40
CA LYS A 243 3.68 -52.00 -5.95
C LYS A 243 2.37 -51.79 -5.20
N LEU A 244 1.47 -50.94 -5.68
CA LEU A 244 0.16 -50.73 -5.07
C LEU A 244 -0.68 -52.01 -5.04
N GLU A 245 -0.64 -52.79 -6.12
CA GLU A 245 -1.32 -54.08 -6.20
C GLU A 245 -0.77 -55.08 -5.18
N ASN A 246 0.54 -55.11 -4.97
CA ASN A 246 1.19 -55.96 -3.96
C ASN A 246 0.92 -55.51 -2.51
N TYR A 247 0.58 -54.24 -2.28
CA TYR A 247 0.16 -53.74 -0.96
C TYR A 247 -1.34 -53.85 -0.71
N LEU A 248 -2.15 -54.09 -1.75
CA LEU A 248 -3.60 -54.27 -1.61
C LEU A 248 -3.90 -55.69 -1.07
N PRO A 249 -4.68 -55.82 0.03
CA PRO A 249 -5.15 -57.13 0.47
C PRO A 249 -5.97 -57.81 -0.64
N SER A 250 -5.71 -59.09 -0.89
CA SER A 250 -6.36 -59.89 -1.96
C SER A 250 -7.90 -59.88 -1.93
N HIS A 251 -8.51 -59.58 -0.78
CA HIS A 251 -9.96 -59.41 -0.62
C HIS A 251 -10.54 -58.14 -1.29
N ILE A 252 -9.76 -57.07 -1.47
CA ILE A 252 -10.23 -55.81 -2.08
C ILE A 252 -10.16 -55.89 -3.61
N ASN A 253 -9.12 -56.54 -4.16
CA ASN A 253 -8.99 -56.78 -5.61
C ASN A 253 -10.14 -57.65 -6.15
N TYR A 254 -10.59 -58.65 -5.37
CA TYR A 254 -11.75 -59.46 -5.75
C TYR A 254 -13.04 -58.64 -5.83
N LEU A 255 -13.22 -57.66 -4.94
CA LEU A 255 -14.38 -56.77 -4.87
C LEU A 255 -14.39 -55.73 -6.00
N LEU A 256 -13.23 -55.16 -6.34
CA LEU A 256 -13.07 -54.22 -7.45
C LEU A 256 -13.33 -54.88 -8.81
N ASN A 257 -12.80 -56.08 -9.04
CA ASN A 257 -13.06 -56.83 -10.28
C ASN A 257 -14.54 -57.23 -10.40
N HIS A 258 -15.24 -57.51 -9.30
CA HIS A 258 -16.66 -57.83 -9.33
C HIS A 258 -17.56 -56.62 -9.62
N ILE A 259 -17.11 -55.40 -9.27
CA ILE A 259 -17.83 -54.14 -9.54
C ILE A 259 -17.63 -53.70 -10.99
N ILE A 260 -16.44 -53.89 -11.55
CA ILE A 260 -16.12 -53.49 -12.94
C ILE A 260 -16.80 -54.40 -13.98
N PHE A 261 -17.05 -55.67 -13.66
CA PHE A 261 -17.72 -56.63 -14.56
C PHE A 261 -19.27 -56.62 -14.47
N TRP A 262 -19.88 -55.76 -13.65
CA TRP A 262 -21.34 -55.59 -13.54
C TRP A 262 -21.85 -54.24 -14.07
N GLN A 263 -21.09 -53.62 -14.99
CA GLN A 263 -21.59 -52.54 -15.86
C GLN A 263 -21.51 -52.95 -17.33
#